data_AF-A0A923X6D9-F1
#
_entry.id   AF-A0A923X6D9-F1
#
_cell.length_a   1.000
_cell.length_b   1.000
_cell.length_c   1.000
_cell.angle_alpha   90.00
_cell.angle_beta   90.00
_cell.angle_gamma   90.00
#
_symmetry.space_group_name_H-M   'P 1'
#
loop_
_entity.id
_entity.type
_entity.pdbx_description
1 polymer ?
#
loop_
_entity_poly.entity_id
_entity_poly.type
_entity_poly.pdbx_seq_one_letter_code
_entity_poly.pdbx_strand_id
1 'polypeptide(L)'
;MTPSKPSKTFAAIALTLSLLPMAHAQTQTDLLLQQSKGYLQQKMSQKEQLAMKLQAIQYLTSILSVNPLSIAESKQLDPMSVNDLSQLETTDQEMKILNIWAQMIDNNTLRSNIEKLIEEIKTSPTPLAKTVNALTQAQQDYAISTLSSSIEGVVKMRGLTNDSMSASYREWIKLSKKMVKQVDDSKAGEPLDLADTKWIRTESAEVLVNGPASFEKRDLFMSQSQKSINILTWSIYDDVTGSALADLLIAKKKENPNLKIRVIVDGQVAASSGHDVQVMRLDMAGIEVIRWISGDISYIGQHRKMMIVDDQHMIAGGLNFGDVYSHKNPDLSVQRWRDTDVYVKGAGAEEGNRLFAKIWNEQLSVHRKLKYDKMKVADADKNASSNAGPEIALINSNPMESKNGSTVMLTILKAIREAKQIIDIENAYIILFPGLKQEIQAAITRGVQVRIFTNSSESVDEPVVSIPILRSVSEFVAMGAKVYVKKGATLHSKFVVVDSDLSLIMSYNLHPRSERVEGEMAVAIRDVAFASNMHKVFDQDVTADKALEVKSAADLKMPNSPVSVPTLRLFFDML
;
A
#
# COMPACT_ATOMS: atom_id res chain seq x y z
N MET A 1 -17.91 -37.13 -40.38
CA MET A 1 -18.70 -35.92 -40.09
C MET A 1 -17.78 -34.86 -39.52
N THR A 2 -17.40 -33.91 -40.35
CA THR A 2 -16.62 -32.71 -39.99
C THR A 2 -17.50 -31.65 -39.33
N PRO A 3 -17.05 -30.99 -38.26
CA PRO A 3 -17.57 -29.68 -37.88
C PRO A 3 -16.71 -28.57 -38.51
N SER A 4 -17.41 -27.53 -38.96
CA SER A 4 -16.99 -26.42 -39.81
C SER A 4 -15.95 -25.47 -39.20
N LYS A 5 -15.02 -25.02 -40.05
CA LYS A 5 -14.11 -23.88 -39.81
C LYS A 5 -14.90 -22.58 -39.61
N PRO A 6 -14.48 -21.68 -38.70
CA PRO A 6 -15.04 -20.32 -38.63
C PRO A 6 -14.60 -19.49 -39.84
N SER A 7 -15.52 -18.64 -40.31
CA SER A 7 -15.39 -17.82 -41.53
C SER A 7 -14.22 -16.83 -41.47
N LYS A 8 -13.58 -16.62 -42.62
CA LYS A 8 -12.43 -15.71 -42.85
C LYS A 8 -12.76 -14.21 -42.71
N THR A 9 -13.93 -13.85 -42.17
CA THR A 9 -14.38 -12.45 -42.06
C THR A 9 -13.99 -11.81 -40.72
N PHE A 10 -13.74 -12.61 -39.68
CA PHE A 10 -13.34 -12.10 -38.35
C PHE A 10 -11.85 -11.73 -38.24
N ALA A 11 -10.99 -12.32 -39.07
CA ALA A 11 -9.56 -12.02 -39.09
C ALA A 11 -9.19 -10.74 -39.89
N ALA A 12 -10.10 -10.23 -40.73
CA ALA A 12 -9.88 -9.00 -41.50
C ALA A 12 -10.20 -7.73 -40.69
N ILE A 13 -11.21 -7.78 -39.81
CA ILE A 13 -11.66 -6.62 -39.01
C ILE A 13 -10.70 -6.30 -37.86
N ALA A 14 -10.07 -7.31 -37.26
CA ALA A 14 -9.06 -7.12 -36.22
C ALA A 14 -7.72 -6.57 -36.76
N LEU A 15 -7.46 -6.71 -38.06
CA LEU A 15 -6.22 -6.26 -38.71
C LEU A 15 -6.32 -4.87 -39.36
N THR A 16 -7.53 -4.33 -39.51
CA THR A 16 -7.74 -2.99 -40.12
C THR A 16 -7.86 -1.88 -39.06
N LEU A 17 -8.04 -2.22 -37.79
CA LEU A 17 -8.12 -1.25 -36.68
C LEU A 17 -6.78 -0.96 -35.99
N SER A 18 -5.69 -1.61 -36.41
CA SER A 18 -4.34 -1.42 -35.85
C SER A 18 -3.39 -0.64 -36.76
N LEU A 19 -3.86 -0.08 -37.87
CA LEU A 19 -3.03 0.67 -38.82
C LEU A 19 -3.77 1.91 -39.36
N LEU A 20 -3.49 3.08 -38.77
CA LEU A 20 -3.23 4.40 -39.41
C LEU A 20 -3.60 5.59 -38.48
N PRO A 21 -2.96 6.77 -38.66
CA PRO A 21 -2.45 7.61 -37.57
C PRO A 21 -3.16 8.97 -37.39
N MET A 22 -2.91 9.57 -36.23
CA MET A 22 -2.92 11.00 -35.82
C MET A 22 -3.87 12.05 -36.48
N ALA A 23 -4.38 12.91 -35.57
CA ALA A 23 -4.56 14.37 -35.69
C ALA A 23 -5.94 14.94 -36.13
N HIS A 24 -6.49 15.78 -35.22
CA HIS A 24 -7.30 17.02 -35.41
C HIS A 24 -8.54 16.97 -36.33
N ALA A 25 -9.71 17.58 -36.09
CA ALA A 25 -10.22 18.52 -35.09
C ALA A 25 -11.76 18.52 -35.19
N GLN A 26 -12.45 18.64 -34.05
CA GLN A 26 -13.50 19.64 -33.79
C GLN A 26 -14.46 20.03 -34.94
N THR A 27 -15.32 19.12 -35.46
CA THR A 27 -16.55 19.49 -36.23
C THR A 27 -17.57 18.36 -36.51
N GLN A 28 -17.55 17.23 -35.78
CA GLN A 28 -18.52 16.12 -35.98
C GLN A 28 -19.48 15.86 -34.80
N THR A 29 -19.47 16.70 -33.78
CA THR A 29 -20.32 16.51 -32.58
C THR A 29 -21.77 16.98 -32.81
N ASP A 30 -21.99 18.00 -33.65
CA ASP A 30 -23.32 18.60 -33.81
C ASP A 30 -24.24 17.83 -34.77
N LEU A 31 -23.67 17.09 -35.74
CA LEU A 31 -24.47 16.27 -36.67
C LEU A 31 -24.99 14.97 -36.01
N LEU A 32 -24.25 14.42 -35.04
CA LEU A 32 -24.67 13.27 -34.24
C LEU A 32 -25.71 13.65 -33.16
N LEU A 33 -25.68 14.90 -32.68
CA LEU A 33 -26.64 15.41 -31.70
C LEU A 33 -28.02 15.68 -32.30
N GLN A 34 -28.08 16.03 -33.60
CA GLN A 34 -29.36 16.28 -34.28
C GLN A 34 -30.04 14.99 -34.76
N GLN A 35 -29.29 13.93 -35.07
CA GLN A 35 -29.87 12.64 -35.48
C GLN A 35 -30.31 11.75 -34.29
N SER A 36 -29.90 12.05 -33.06
CA SER A 36 -30.23 11.25 -31.87
C SER A 36 -31.49 11.70 -31.11
N LYS A 37 -32.06 12.89 -31.42
CA LYS A 37 -33.25 13.41 -30.73
C LYS A 37 -34.58 12.74 -31.09
N GLY A 38 -34.63 11.95 -32.17
CA GLY A 38 -35.84 11.22 -32.60
C GLY A 38 -35.95 9.79 -32.05
N TYR A 39 -34.93 9.27 -31.36
CA TYR A 39 -34.86 7.86 -30.95
C TYR A 39 -35.01 7.65 -29.42
N LEU A 40 -35.25 8.71 -28.65
CA LEU A 40 -35.35 8.68 -27.18
C LEU A 40 -36.80 8.64 -26.66
N GLN A 41 -37.65 7.78 -27.23
CA GLN A 41 -38.92 7.38 -26.62
C GLN A 41 -39.25 5.91 -26.93
N GLN A 42 -38.62 4.98 -26.21
CA GLN A 42 -39.21 3.73 -25.66
C GLN A 42 -38.12 2.72 -25.25
N LYS A 43 -38.22 2.25 -24.01
CA LYS A 43 -37.55 1.07 -23.39
C LYS A 43 -36.02 1.10 -23.32
N MET A 44 -35.50 1.36 -22.10
CA MET A 44 -34.09 1.15 -21.73
C MET A 44 -33.57 -0.20 -22.23
N SER A 45 -32.45 -0.18 -22.95
CA SER A 45 -31.80 -1.33 -23.54
C SER A 45 -31.08 -2.19 -22.48
N GLN A 46 -30.94 -3.49 -22.73
CA GLN A 46 -30.22 -4.42 -21.83
C GLN A 46 -28.77 -3.96 -21.49
N LYS A 47 -28.18 -3.11 -22.33
CA LYS A 47 -26.85 -2.52 -22.13
C LYS A 47 -26.85 -1.43 -21.05
N GLU A 48 -27.92 -0.65 -20.94
CA GLU A 48 -28.11 0.35 -19.87
C GLU A 48 -28.47 -0.31 -18.54
N GLN A 49 -29.22 -1.42 -18.56
CA GLN A 49 -29.43 -2.25 -17.37
C GLN A 49 -28.13 -2.93 -16.90
N LEU A 50 -27.25 -3.33 -17.81
CA LEU A 50 -25.94 -3.90 -17.47
C LEU A 50 -24.98 -2.82 -16.94
N ALA A 51 -25.03 -1.60 -17.49
CA ALA A 51 -24.26 -0.45 -17.00
C ALA A 51 -24.71 -0.03 -15.59
N MET A 52 -26.03 0.04 -15.33
CA MET A 52 -26.57 0.27 -13.98
C MET A 52 -26.23 -0.86 -13.00
N LYS A 53 -26.17 -2.12 -13.45
CA LYS A 53 -25.75 -3.28 -12.63
C LYS A 53 -24.26 -3.21 -12.27
N LEU A 54 -23.41 -2.84 -13.21
CA LEU A 54 -21.99 -2.61 -12.96
C LEU A 54 -21.75 -1.40 -12.06
N GLN A 55 -22.52 -0.31 -12.24
CA GLN A 55 -22.50 0.86 -11.36
C GLN A 55 -23.04 0.55 -9.97
N ALA A 56 -24.09 -0.25 -9.82
CA ALA A 56 -24.62 -0.65 -8.52
C ALA A 56 -23.70 -1.63 -7.79
N ILE A 57 -23.04 -2.54 -8.52
CA ILE A 57 -21.99 -3.40 -7.97
C ILE A 57 -20.78 -2.56 -7.59
N GLN A 58 -20.32 -1.63 -8.43
CA GLN A 58 -19.23 -0.69 -8.09
C GLN A 58 -19.62 0.25 -6.94
N TYR A 59 -20.87 0.68 -6.86
CA TYR A 59 -21.40 1.56 -5.82
C TYR A 59 -21.58 0.83 -4.49
N LEU A 60 -22.01 -0.43 -4.50
CA LEU A 60 -22.04 -1.28 -3.30
C LEU A 60 -20.64 -1.73 -2.89
N THR A 61 -19.75 -1.97 -3.87
CA THR A 61 -18.33 -2.20 -3.62
C THR A 61 -17.69 -0.93 -3.06
N SER A 62 -18.07 0.28 -3.50
CA SER A 62 -17.59 1.55 -2.96
C SER A 62 -18.28 1.96 -1.65
N ILE A 63 -19.50 1.52 -1.38
CA ILE A 63 -20.10 1.68 -0.03
C ILE A 63 -19.40 0.73 0.96
N LEU A 64 -18.94 -0.43 0.49
CA LEU A 64 -18.06 -1.33 1.24
C LEU A 64 -16.57 -0.94 1.13
N SER A 65 -16.25 0.12 0.37
CA SER A 65 -14.90 0.66 0.15
C SER A 65 -14.96 2.18 -0.04
N VAL A 66 -14.77 2.94 1.05
CA VAL A 66 -14.48 4.40 1.10
C VAL A 66 -15.70 5.34 1.29
N ASN A 67 -15.60 6.23 2.29
CA ASN A 67 -16.50 7.36 2.60
C ASN A 67 -16.31 8.51 1.55
N PRO A 68 -17.32 9.34 1.23
CA PRO A 68 -17.44 10.01 -0.05
C PRO A 68 -16.77 11.39 -0.09
N LEU A 69 -15.72 11.55 -0.89
CA LEU A 69 -15.26 12.86 -1.37
C LEU A 69 -14.68 12.75 -2.78
N SER A 70 -15.53 12.94 -3.79
CA SER A 70 -15.25 13.70 -5.03
C SER A 70 -16.42 13.52 -6.01
N ILE A 71 -17.46 14.34 -5.88
CA ILE A 71 -18.44 14.53 -6.96
C ILE A 71 -18.19 15.92 -7.54
N ALA A 72 -17.23 15.99 -8.45
CA ALA A 72 -17.13 17.08 -9.41
C ALA A 72 -17.12 16.42 -10.79
N GLU A 73 -18.24 16.60 -11.49
CA GLU A 73 -18.52 16.31 -12.92
C GLU A 73 -19.75 15.41 -13.16
N SER A 74 -20.92 15.89 -12.75
CA SER A 74 -22.14 15.69 -13.54
C SER A 74 -23.07 16.89 -13.33
N LYS A 75 -23.01 17.83 -14.27
CA LYS A 75 -24.04 18.88 -14.40
C LYS A 75 -25.34 18.20 -14.83
N GLN A 76 -26.30 18.11 -13.92
CA GLN A 76 -27.75 18.29 -14.10
C GLN A 76 -28.50 17.56 -12.98
N LEU A 77 -28.57 18.15 -11.79
CA LEU A 77 -29.63 17.94 -10.80
C LEU A 77 -29.61 19.16 -9.86
N ASP A 78 -30.78 19.71 -9.56
CA ASP A 78 -30.99 20.95 -8.80
C ASP A 78 -30.48 20.84 -7.35
N PRO A 79 -29.85 21.88 -6.76
CA PRO A 79 -29.12 21.76 -5.49
C PRO A 79 -30.03 21.91 -4.26
N MET A 80 -30.02 20.95 -3.34
CA MET A 80 -30.26 21.24 -1.92
C MET A 80 -28.97 21.83 -1.32
N SER A 81 -29.10 22.88 -0.53
CA SER A 81 -27.97 23.66 -0.01
C SER A 81 -27.07 22.85 0.92
N VAL A 82 -25.77 23.01 0.73
CA VAL A 82 -24.64 22.37 1.44
C VAL A 82 -24.64 22.57 2.97
N ASN A 83 -25.50 23.44 3.51
CA ASN A 83 -25.54 23.78 4.94
C ASN A 83 -26.22 22.73 5.86
N ASP A 84 -26.93 21.73 5.33
CA ASP A 84 -27.69 20.78 6.16
C ASP A 84 -26.88 19.52 6.57
N LEU A 85 -25.67 19.32 6.04
CA LEU A 85 -24.87 18.11 6.26
C LEU A 85 -23.99 18.15 7.51
N SER A 86 -23.90 19.28 8.21
CA SER A 86 -22.98 19.47 9.34
C SER A 86 -23.59 19.24 10.73
N GLN A 87 -24.78 18.62 10.84
CA GLN A 87 -25.57 18.58 12.09
C GLN A 87 -25.94 17.17 12.60
N LEU A 88 -25.37 16.08 12.06
CA LEU A 88 -25.79 14.72 12.47
C LEU A 88 -24.80 14.07 13.45
N GLU A 89 -25.18 14.04 14.72
CA GLU A 89 -24.60 13.18 15.76
C GLU A 89 -25.08 11.73 15.59
N THR A 90 -24.14 10.78 15.61
CA THR A 90 -24.38 9.33 15.52
C THR A 90 -25.10 8.80 16.77
N THR A 91 -26.23 8.12 16.60
CA THR A 91 -27.08 7.59 17.69
C THR A 91 -27.05 6.05 17.77
N ASP A 92 -27.30 5.51 18.98
CA ASP A 92 -27.31 4.09 19.39
C ASP A 92 -28.09 3.10 18.50
N GLN A 93 -28.87 3.57 17.52
CA GLN A 93 -29.61 2.73 16.59
C GLN A 93 -28.73 2.13 15.48
N GLU A 94 -27.65 2.81 15.05
CA GLU A 94 -26.69 2.27 14.07
C GLU A 94 -25.95 1.04 14.61
N MET A 95 -25.72 0.98 15.93
CA MET A 95 -25.08 -0.15 16.61
C MET A 95 -25.95 -1.40 16.67
N LYS A 96 -27.29 -1.27 16.66
CA LYS A 96 -28.22 -2.41 16.61
C LYS A 96 -28.31 -3.03 15.21
N ILE A 97 -28.22 -2.20 14.16
CA ILE A 97 -28.16 -2.64 12.76
C ILE A 97 -26.93 -3.53 12.53
N LEU A 98 -25.79 -3.18 13.12
CA LEU A 98 -24.53 -3.91 13.01
C LEU A 98 -24.51 -5.25 13.78
N ASN A 99 -25.29 -5.38 14.85
CA ASN A 99 -25.37 -6.61 15.64
C ASN A 99 -26.20 -7.73 14.95
N ILE A 100 -27.09 -7.38 14.01
CA ILE A 100 -27.90 -8.36 13.27
C ILE A 100 -27.09 -9.05 12.16
N TRP A 101 -26.00 -8.44 11.70
CA TRP A 101 -25.02 -9.09 10.82
C TRP A 101 -24.33 -10.31 11.47
N ALA A 102 -24.55 -10.59 12.77
CA ALA A 102 -23.77 -11.50 13.62
C ALA A 102 -24.01 -12.98 13.43
N GLN A 103 -25.01 -13.35 12.66
CA GLN A 103 -25.53 -14.71 12.69
C GLN A 103 -25.44 -15.39 11.31
N MET A 104 -24.40 -15.08 10.53
CA MET A 104 -24.26 -15.61 9.17
C MET A 104 -23.22 -16.73 9.09
N ILE A 105 -23.72 -17.97 8.91
CA ILE A 105 -23.44 -18.86 7.76
C ILE A 105 -24.52 -19.95 7.81
N ASP A 106 -25.63 -19.69 7.13
CA ASP A 106 -26.51 -20.70 6.53
C ASP A 106 -27.31 -20.03 5.39
N ASN A 107 -27.59 -20.78 4.31
CA ASN A 107 -28.00 -20.26 3.01
C ASN A 107 -29.39 -19.56 3.06
N ASN A 108 -30.31 -20.08 3.88
CA ASN A 108 -31.61 -19.45 4.11
C ASN A 108 -31.52 -18.17 4.96
N THR A 109 -30.46 -18.02 5.76
CA THR A 109 -30.27 -16.89 6.66
C THR A 109 -29.64 -15.69 5.94
N LEU A 110 -28.78 -15.90 4.93
CA LEU A 110 -28.14 -14.81 4.18
C LEU A 110 -29.17 -13.95 3.43
N ARG A 111 -30.06 -14.58 2.66
CA ARG A 111 -31.12 -13.88 1.94
C ARG A 111 -32.08 -13.15 2.90
N SER A 112 -32.57 -13.85 3.93
CA SER A 112 -33.48 -13.27 4.93
C SER A 112 -32.87 -12.08 5.67
N ASN A 113 -31.56 -12.11 5.93
CA ASN A 113 -30.86 -11.00 6.58
C ASN A 113 -30.64 -9.81 5.63
N ILE A 114 -30.40 -10.03 4.34
CA ILE A 114 -30.32 -8.92 3.35
C ILE A 114 -31.71 -8.29 3.16
N GLU A 115 -32.78 -9.09 3.17
CA GLU A 115 -34.17 -8.60 3.17
C GLU A 115 -34.45 -7.73 4.39
N LYS A 116 -34.03 -8.16 5.58
CA LYS A 116 -34.18 -7.39 6.83
C LYS A 116 -33.37 -6.08 6.82
N LEU A 117 -32.15 -6.11 6.29
CA LEU A 117 -31.31 -4.93 6.10
C LEU A 117 -31.96 -3.90 5.17
N ILE A 118 -32.62 -4.35 4.10
CA ILE A 118 -33.33 -3.48 3.17
C ILE A 118 -34.51 -2.79 3.86
N GLU A 119 -35.30 -3.50 4.68
CA GLU A 119 -36.39 -2.90 5.45
C GLU A 119 -35.89 -1.87 6.49
N GLU A 120 -34.76 -2.14 7.13
CA GLU A 120 -34.13 -1.20 8.07
C GLU A 120 -33.53 0.03 7.33
N ILE A 121 -32.96 -0.13 6.13
CA ILE A 121 -32.51 0.98 5.29
C ILE A 121 -33.69 1.84 4.85
N LYS A 122 -34.81 1.25 4.42
CA LYS A 122 -36.02 1.96 3.98
C LYS A 122 -36.58 2.91 5.05
N THR A 123 -36.38 2.56 6.32
CA THR A 123 -36.87 3.33 7.48
C THR A 123 -35.84 4.32 8.03
N SER A 124 -34.60 4.31 7.51
CA SER A 124 -33.53 5.23 7.93
C SER A 124 -33.65 6.61 7.25
N PRO A 125 -33.22 7.71 7.91
CA PRO A 125 -33.24 9.05 7.32
C PRO A 125 -32.03 9.30 6.39
N THR A 126 -31.60 8.29 5.63
CA THR A 126 -30.38 8.35 4.81
C THR A 126 -30.68 8.58 3.32
N PRO A 127 -29.77 9.16 2.53
CA PRO A 127 -29.89 9.20 1.07
C PRO A 127 -30.04 7.79 0.46
N LEU A 128 -29.43 6.79 1.08
CA LEU A 128 -29.55 5.38 0.69
C LEU A 128 -30.98 4.86 0.85
N ALA A 129 -31.70 5.27 1.90
CA ALA A 129 -33.11 4.97 2.08
C ALA A 129 -33.97 5.49 0.92
N LYS A 130 -33.71 6.71 0.44
CA LYS A 130 -34.42 7.27 -0.72
C LYS A 130 -34.16 6.44 -1.98
N THR A 131 -32.91 6.01 -2.19
CA THR A 131 -32.54 5.14 -3.32
C THR A 131 -33.21 3.78 -3.24
N VAL A 132 -33.21 3.14 -2.06
CA VAL A 132 -33.83 1.82 -1.85
C VAL A 132 -35.36 1.89 -1.95
N ASN A 133 -35.98 2.93 -1.39
CA ASN A 133 -37.42 3.17 -1.50
C ASN A 133 -37.88 3.49 -2.93
N ALA A 134 -36.97 3.97 -3.79
CA ALA A 134 -37.25 4.19 -5.21
C ALA A 134 -37.22 2.89 -6.06
N LEU A 135 -36.71 1.78 -5.51
CA LEU A 135 -36.70 0.48 -6.19
C LEU A 135 -38.03 -0.24 -5.99
N THR A 136 -38.55 -0.87 -7.05
CA THR A 136 -39.67 -1.81 -6.94
C THR A 136 -39.27 -3.05 -6.14
N GLN A 137 -40.24 -3.75 -5.52
CA GLN A 137 -39.97 -4.98 -4.78
C GLN A 137 -39.23 -6.03 -5.64
N ALA A 138 -39.59 -6.16 -6.92
CA ALA A 138 -38.91 -7.07 -7.85
C ALA A 138 -37.44 -6.69 -8.11
N GLN A 139 -37.10 -5.40 -8.11
CA GLN A 139 -35.72 -4.94 -8.24
C GLN A 139 -34.91 -5.17 -6.96
N GLN A 140 -35.55 -5.04 -5.80
CA GLN A 140 -34.94 -5.34 -4.50
C GLN A 140 -34.67 -6.85 -4.38
N ASP A 141 -35.66 -7.70 -4.66
CA ASP A 141 -35.53 -9.16 -4.62
C ASP A 141 -34.43 -9.66 -5.58
N TYR A 142 -34.31 -9.03 -6.76
CA TYR A 142 -33.25 -9.33 -7.72
C TYR A 142 -31.86 -8.92 -7.22
N ALA A 143 -31.73 -7.74 -6.59
CA ALA A 143 -30.48 -7.28 -6.00
C ALA A 143 -30.05 -8.18 -4.84
N ILE A 144 -30.99 -8.54 -3.96
CA ILE A 144 -30.79 -9.49 -2.85
C ILE A 144 -30.27 -10.83 -3.37
N SER A 145 -30.97 -11.40 -4.36
CA SER A 145 -30.62 -12.70 -4.94
C SER A 145 -29.24 -12.68 -5.60
N THR A 146 -28.93 -11.60 -6.33
CA THR A 146 -27.63 -11.42 -7.01
C THR A 146 -26.49 -11.26 -6.02
N LEU A 147 -26.68 -10.46 -4.96
CA LEU A 147 -25.68 -10.24 -3.92
C LEU A 147 -25.43 -11.53 -3.11
N SER A 148 -26.50 -12.20 -2.69
CA SER A 148 -26.42 -13.49 -1.97
C SER A 148 -25.66 -14.52 -2.81
N SER A 149 -26.05 -14.69 -4.08
CA SER A 149 -25.40 -15.63 -4.99
C SER A 149 -23.94 -15.31 -5.28
N SER A 150 -23.57 -14.02 -5.31
CA SER A 150 -22.19 -13.58 -5.53
C SER A 150 -21.30 -13.85 -4.31
N ILE A 151 -21.81 -13.55 -3.11
CA ILE A 151 -21.13 -13.85 -1.84
C ILE A 151 -20.97 -15.36 -1.68
N GLU A 152 -22.04 -16.13 -1.91
CA GLU A 152 -22.00 -17.59 -1.89
C GLU A 152 -21.04 -18.16 -2.94
N GLY A 153 -21.03 -17.60 -4.15
CA GLY A 153 -20.11 -17.97 -5.21
C GLY A 153 -18.65 -17.81 -4.78
N VAL A 154 -18.30 -16.69 -4.15
CA VAL A 154 -16.96 -16.44 -3.62
C VAL A 154 -16.63 -17.39 -2.46
N VAL A 155 -17.55 -17.58 -1.51
CA VAL A 155 -17.39 -18.49 -0.36
C VAL A 155 -17.15 -19.94 -0.80
N LYS A 156 -17.96 -20.42 -1.75
CA LYS A 156 -17.90 -21.79 -2.28
C LYS A 156 -16.68 -22.00 -3.17
N MET A 157 -16.36 -21.03 -4.05
CA MET A 157 -15.16 -21.08 -4.91
C MET A 157 -13.88 -21.12 -4.08
N ARG A 158 -13.85 -20.47 -2.92
CA ARG A 158 -12.69 -20.41 -2.03
C ARG A 158 -12.69 -21.49 -0.93
N GLY A 159 -13.69 -22.38 -0.88
CA GLY A 159 -13.76 -23.48 0.10
C GLY A 159 -13.88 -23.03 1.56
N LEU A 160 -14.47 -21.86 1.79
CA LEU A 160 -14.57 -21.26 3.12
C LEU A 160 -15.68 -21.96 3.93
N THR A 161 -15.37 -22.49 5.11
CA THR A 161 -16.35 -23.03 6.08
C THR A 161 -16.27 -22.29 7.42
N ASN A 162 -17.24 -22.50 8.32
CA ASN A 162 -17.25 -21.89 9.65
C ASN A 162 -15.96 -22.18 10.45
N ASP A 163 -15.44 -23.41 10.32
CA ASP A 163 -14.33 -23.93 11.11
C ASP A 163 -12.97 -23.91 10.39
N SER A 164 -12.92 -23.55 9.10
CA SER A 164 -11.68 -23.55 8.34
C SER A 164 -11.01 -22.16 8.37
N MET A 165 -9.80 -22.10 8.94
CA MET A 165 -8.86 -21.01 8.64
C MET A 165 -8.50 -21.10 7.16
N SER A 166 -8.19 -19.98 6.50
CA SER A 166 -7.74 -20.05 5.11
C SER A 166 -6.33 -20.68 5.02
N ALA A 167 -5.95 -21.13 3.83
CA ALA A 167 -4.60 -21.67 3.61
C ALA A 167 -3.53 -20.60 3.84
N SER A 168 -3.77 -19.38 3.36
CA SER A 168 -2.88 -18.22 3.53
C SER A 168 -2.67 -17.87 5.01
N TYR A 169 -3.75 -17.87 5.80
CA TYR A 169 -3.65 -17.61 7.24
C TYR A 169 -2.85 -18.70 7.95
N ARG A 170 -3.07 -20.00 7.65
CA ARG A 170 -2.29 -21.10 8.24
C ARG A 170 -0.80 -20.99 7.91
N GLU A 171 -0.46 -20.64 6.68
CA GLU A 171 0.92 -20.44 6.26
C GLU A 171 1.57 -19.26 7.00
N TRP A 172 0.83 -18.16 7.18
CA TRP A 172 1.31 -17.02 7.95
C TRP A 172 1.62 -17.36 9.41
N ILE A 173 0.74 -18.13 10.08
CA ILE A 173 1.00 -18.67 11.42
C ILE A 173 2.25 -19.57 11.44
N LYS A 174 2.46 -20.39 10.39
CA LYS A 174 3.64 -21.25 10.27
C LYS A 174 4.93 -20.43 10.12
N LEU A 175 4.94 -19.40 9.29
CA LEU A 175 6.07 -18.47 9.15
C LEU A 175 6.38 -17.77 10.47
N SER A 176 5.34 -17.25 11.13
CA SER A 176 5.48 -16.63 12.44
C SER A 176 6.13 -17.57 13.48
N LYS A 177 5.71 -18.83 13.56
CA LYS A 177 6.31 -19.82 14.48
C LYS A 177 7.79 -20.09 14.16
N LYS A 178 8.15 -20.14 12.87
CA LYS A 178 9.55 -20.30 12.45
C LYS A 178 10.40 -19.09 12.84
N MET A 179 9.87 -17.87 12.70
CA MET A 179 10.60 -16.66 13.08
C MET A 179 10.80 -16.58 14.60
N VAL A 180 9.76 -16.84 15.39
CA VAL A 180 9.88 -16.93 16.86
C VAL A 180 10.94 -17.95 17.25
N LYS A 181 10.92 -19.14 16.65
CA LYS A 181 11.95 -20.15 16.90
C LYS A 181 13.36 -19.63 16.58
N GLN A 182 13.55 -18.91 15.48
CA GLN A 182 14.84 -18.30 15.15
C GLN A 182 15.27 -17.23 16.16
N VAL A 183 14.33 -16.49 16.73
CA VAL A 183 14.60 -15.56 17.84
C VAL A 183 14.99 -16.33 19.10
N ASP A 184 14.26 -17.37 19.47
CA ASP A 184 14.54 -18.15 20.68
C ASP A 184 15.85 -18.97 20.56
N ASP A 185 16.18 -19.45 19.36
CA ASP A 185 17.44 -20.18 19.07
C ASP A 185 18.65 -19.23 19.00
N SER A 186 18.43 -17.91 18.92
CA SER A 186 19.52 -16.93 18.94
C SER A 186 20.11 -16.80 20.35
N LYS A 187 21.45 -16.74 20.45
CA LYS A 187 22.15 -16.85 21.73
C LYS A 187 21.75 -15.74 22.70
N ALA A 188 21.22 -16.12 23.86
CA ALA A 188 20.96 -15.20 24.95
C ALA A 188 22.25 -14.55 25.45
N GLY A 189 22.31 -13.21 25.46
CA GLY A 189 23.41 -12.43 26.03
C GLY A 189 24.52 -11.98 25.07
N GLU A 190 24.49 -12.37 23.79
CA GLU A 190 25.27 -11.74 22.72
C GLU A 190 24.35 -10.77 21.95
N PRO A 191 24.83 -9.61 21.45
CA PRO A 191 24.03 -8.75 20.59
C PRO A 191 23.47 -9.57 19.42
N LEU A 192 22.16 -9.57 19.25
CA LEU A 192 21.51 -10.32 18.19
C LEU A 192 21.99 -9.78 16.85
N ASP A 193 22.60 -10.66 16.07
CA ASP A 193 22.79 -10.38 14.65
C ASP A 193 21.39 -10.20 14.05
N LEU A 194 21.11 -9.01 13.51
CA LEU A 194 19.84 -8.63 12.89
C LEU A 194 19.67 -9.30 11.52
N ALA A 195 19.88 -10.62 11.47
CA ALA A 195 19.79 -11.54 10.34
C ALA A 195 20.99 -11.48 9.36
N ASP A 196 22.19 -11.84 9.86
CA ASP A 196 23.45 -11.90 9.11
C ASP A 196 23.82 -10.54 8.48
N THR A 197 23.54 -9.47 9.23
CA THR A 197 23.67 -8.09 8.78
C THR A 197 25.09 -7.57 8.95
N LYS A 198 25.69 -7.16 7.83
CA LYS A 198 26.96 -6.44 7.85
C LYS A 198 26.71 -4.97 8.22
N TRP A 199 27.10 -4.59 9.42
CA TRP A 199 27.14 -3.20 9.87
C TRP A 199 28.32 -2.46 9.26
N ILE A 200 28.07 -1.30 8.69
CA ILE A 200 29.08 -0.46 8.05
C ILE A 200 28.93 0.96 8.55
N ARG A 201 30.05 1.54 8.98
CA ARG A 201 30.11 2.95 9.36
C ARG A 201 30.11 3.83 8.12
N THR A 202 29.29 4.88 8.14
CA THR A 202 29.08 5.79 7.03
C THR A 202 29.29 7.24 7.47
N GLU A 203 29.43 8.17 6.51
CA GLU A 203 29.70 9.58 6.83
C GLU A 203 28.55 10.24 7.61
N SER A 204 27.30 10.05 7.15
CA SER A 204 26.13 10.65 7.80
C SER A 204 24.84 9.90 7.47
N ALA A 205 23.86 10.01 8.38
CA ALA A 205 22.48 9.62 8.17
C ALA A 205 21.54 10.73 8.69
N GLU A 206 20.47 11.01 7.96
CA GLU A 206 19.52 12.07 8.26
C GLU A 206 18.09 11.57 7.99
N VAL A 207 17.19 11.71 8.97
CA VAL A 207 15.77 11.42 8.75
C VAL A 207 15.13 12.51 7.87
N LEU A 208 14.32 12.09 6.91
CA LEU A 208 13.56 12.95 6.02
C LEU A 208 12.07 12.76 6.32
N VAL A 209 11.50 13.70 7.07
CA VAL A 209 10.08 13.68 7.45
C VAL A 209 9.27 14.35 6.36
N ASN A 210 8.29 13.63 5.82
CA ASN A 210 7.39 14.05 4.74
C ASN A 210 8.05 14.26 3.36
N GLY A 211 7.18 14.42 2.37
CA GLY A 211 7.52 14.74 0.99
C GLY A 211 8.53 15.86 0.81
N PRO A 212 8.30 17.06 1.37
CA PRO A 212 9.18 18.20 1.14
C PRO A 212 10.64 17.92 1.48
N ALA A 213 10.93 17.33 2.65
CA ALA A 213 12.30 17.02 3.06
C ALA A 213 12.95 15.95 2.17
N SER A 214 12.20 14.92 1.77
CA SER A 214 12.72 13.86 0.89
C SER A 214 12.93 14.35 -0.54
N PHE A 215 11.92 14.99 -1.13
CA PHE A 215 11.94 15.41 -2.52
C PHE A 215 12.85 16.60 -2.79
N GLU A 216 13.08 17.49 -1.83
CA GLU A 216 14.10 18.55 -1.97
C GLU A 216 15.50 17.93 -2.17
N LYS A 217 15.88 16.94 -1.35
CA LYS A 217 17.16 16.24 -1.52
C LYS A 217 17.18 15.37 -2.77
N ARG A 218 16.08 14.71 -3.12
CA ARG A 218 16.00 13.89 -4.35
C ARG A 218 16.26 14.76 -5.57
N ASP A 219 15.58 15.89 -5.70
CA ASP A 219 15.75 16.83 -6.81
C ASP A 219 17.17 17.41 -6.84
N LEU A 220 17.69 17.81 -5.68
CA LEU A 220 19.05 18.34 -5.55
C LEU A 220 20.09 17.36 -6.09
N PHE A 221 20.10 16.11 -5.61
CA PHE A 221 21.11 15.15 -6.02
C PHE A 221 20.91 14.68 -7.47
N MET A 222 19.68 14.44 -7.92
CA MET A 222 19.42 14.08 -9.32
C MET A 222 19.86 15.18 -10.30
N SER A 223 19.60 16.46 -9.97
CA SER A 223 20.00 17.57 -10.84
C SER A 223 21.52 17.75 -10.94
N GLN A 224 22.23 17.52 -9.82
CA GLN A 224 23.69 17.65 -9.74
C GLN A 224 24.46 16.40 -10.20
N SER A 225 23.78 15.27 -10.41
CA SER A 225 24.42 14.00 -10.76
C SER A 225 25.29 14.08 -12.00
N GLN A 226 26.49 13.48 -11.91
CA GLN A 226 27.47 13.41 -12.98
C GLN A 226 27.79 11.98 -13.44
N LYS A 227 27.48 10.97 -12.62
CA LYS A 227 27.92 9.58 -12.83
C LYS A 227 26.75 8.61 -12.98
N SER A 228 25.84 8.57 -12.02
CA SER A 228 24.77 7.57 -11.97
C SER A 228 23.55 8.04 -11.18
N ILE A 229 22.37 7.65 -11.64
CA ILE A 229 21.11 7.74 -10.92
C ILE A 229 20.45 6.36 -10.97
N ASN A 230 20.35 5.69 -9.84
CA ASN A 230 19.70 4.38 -9.70
C ASN A 230 18.45 4.52 -8.83
N ILE A 231 17.27 4.26 -9.38
CA ILE A 231 15.98 4.36 -8.69
C ILE A 231 15.33 2.99 -8.64
N LEU A 232 14.98 2.52 -7.45
CA LEU A 232 14.11 1.38 -7.21
C LEU A 232 12.93 1.90 -6.41
N THR A 233 11.72 1.76 -6.94
CA THR A 233 10.48 2.20 -6.28
C THR A 233 9.37 1.19 -6.51
N TRP A 234 8.31 1.22 -5.70
CA TRP A 234 7.13 0.42 -6.00
C TRP A 234 6.40 1.01 -7.22
N SER A 235 6.22 2.34 -7.23
CA SER A 235 5.55 3.03 -8.34
C SER A 235 6.09 4.43 -8.64
N ILE A 236 5.85 4.88 -9.88
CA ILE A 236 5.91 6.26 -10.37
C ILE A 236 4.49 6.59 -10.86
N TYR A 237 3.87 7.60 -10.29
CA TYR A 237 2.48 7.96 -10.57
C TYR A 237 2.36 8.82 -11.83
N ASP A 238 1.25 8.71 -12.54
CA ASP A 238 0.91 9.55 -13.70
C ASP A 238 0.30 10.88 -13.26
N ASP A 239 1.04 11.60 -12.43
CA ASP A 239 0.64 12.85 -11.81
C ASP A 239 1.73 13.93 -11.95
N VAL A 240 1.58 15.06 -11.24
CA VAL A 240 2.52 16.19 -11.34
C VAL A 240 3.93 15.76 -10.92
N THR A 241 4.03 15.00 -9.84
CA THR A 241 5.29 14.51 -9.28
C THR A 241 5.99 13.53 -10.21
N GLY A 242 5.28 12.52 -10.71
CA GLY A 242 5.87 11.55 -11.62
C GLY A 242 6.24 12.16 -12.97
N SER A 243 5.44 13.11 -13.48
CA SER A 243 5.80 13.86 -14.69
C SER A 243 7.08 14.67 -14.49
N ALA A 244 7.20 15.40 -13.36
CA ALA A 244 8.40 16.17 -13.06
C ALA A 244 9.65 15.28 -12.93
N LEU A 245 9.52 14.10 -12.33
CA LEU A 245 10.60 13.10 -12.30
C LEU A 245 11.01 12.70 -13.73
N ALA A 246 10.04 12.33 -14.56
CA ALA A 246 10.30 11.89 -15.93
C ALA A 246 10.99 13.00 -16.74
N ASP A 247 10.51 14.24 -16.65
CA ASP A 247 11.11 15.40 -17.29
C ASP A 247 12.57 15.62 -16.87
N LEU A 248 12.84 15.56 -15.56
CA LEU A 248 14.18 15.72 -15.02
C LEU A 248 15.14 14.63 -15.54
N LEU A 249 14.77 13.36 -15.43
CA LEU A 249 15.65 12.26 -15.85
C LEU A 249 15.90 12.27 -17.36
N ILE A 250 14.87 12.58 -18.16
CA ILE A 250 14.99 12.70 -19.62
C ILE A 250 15.92 13.87 -19.97
N ALA A 251 15.78 15.02 -19.29
CA ALA A 251 16.65 16.16 -19.50
C ALA A 251 18.11 15.84 -19.15
N LYS A 252 18.38 15.21 -18.00
CA LYS A 252 19.71 14.77 -17.59
C LYS A 252 20.32 13.77 -18.58
N LYS A 253 19.53 12.84 -19.10
CA LYS A 253 20.01 11.87 -20.09
C LYS A 253 20.38 12.53 -21.42
N LYS A 254 19.62 13.55 -21.84
CA LYS A 254 19.91 14.34 -23.04
C LYS A 254 21.14 15.22 -22.87
N GLU A 255 21.30 15.85 -21.71
CA GLU A 255 22.45 16.69 -21.36
C GLU A 255 23.75 15.88 -21.36
N ASN A 256 23.73 14.70 -20.74
CA ASN A 256 24.88 13.81 -20.65
C ASN A 256 24.50 12.39 -21.08
N PRO A 257 24.74 12.01 -22.35
CA PRO A 257 24.46 10.66 -22.84
C PRO A 257 25.22 9.55 -22.09
N ASN A 258 26.36 9.87 -21.46
CA ASN A 258 27.16 8.93 -20.68
C ASN A 258 26.62 8.71 -19.25
N LEU A 259 25.72 9.57 -18.78
CA LEU A 259 25.06 9.42 -17.48
C LEU A 259 24.25 8.11 -17.46
N LYS A 260 24.52 7.28 -16.44
CA LYS A 260 23.82 6.02 -16.25
C LYS A 260 22.56 6.26 -15.41
N ILE A 261 21.39 6.17 -16.05
CA ILE A 261 20.10 6.29 -15.36
C ILE A 261 19.40 4.94 -15.45
N ARG A 262 19.15 4.34 -14.28
CA ARG A 262 18.54 3.02 -14.12
C ARG A 262 17.31 3.14 -13.23
N VAL A 263 16.20 2.61 -13.71
CA VAL A 263 14.93 2.64 -12.97
C VAL A 263 14.38 1.22 -12.87
N ILE A 264 14.01 0.82 -11.66
CA ILE A 264 13.27 -0.41 -11.40
C ILE A 264 11.95 -0.03 -10.72
N VAL A 265 10.83 -0.46 -11.31
CA VAL A 265 9.47 -0.30 -10.78
C VAL A 265 8.82 -1.67 -10.60
N ASP A 266 7.80 -1.82 -9.76
CA ASP A 266 7.00 -3.05 -9.75
C ASP A 266 6.31 -3.25 -11.10
N GLY A 267 6.45 -4.43 -11.71
CA GLY A 267 5.95 -4.68 -13.05
C GLY A 267 4.43 -4.82 -13.15
N GLN A 268 3.75 -5.24 -12.08
CA GLN A 268 2.29 -5.32 -12.06
C GLN A 268 1.69 -3.92 -11.92
N VAL A 269 2.27 -3.11 -11.04
CA VAL A 269 1.81 -1.74 -10.78
C VAL A 269 2.09 -0.85 -11.99
N ALA A 270 3.28 -0.94 -12.58
CA ALA A 270 3.64 -0.17 -13.78
C ALA A 270 2.87 -0.57 -15.05
N ALA A 271 2.02 -1.61 -14.98
CA ALA A 271 1.09 -2.02 -16.03
C ALA A 271 -0.37 -1.61 -15.74
N SER A 272 -0.63 -1.00 -14.58
CA SER A 272 -1.95 -0.51 -14.18
C SER A 272 -2.12 0.97 -14.52
N SER A 273 -3.37 1.36 -14.82
CA SER A 273 -3.73 2.75 -15.14
C SER A 273 -3.29 3.70 -14.03
N GLY A 274 -2.64 4.80 -14.41
CA GLY A 274 -2.18 5.82 -13.47
C GLY A 274 -0.73 5.63 -13.02
N HIS A 275 -0.03 4.61 -13.54
CA HIS A 275 1.37 4.32 -13.23
C HIS A 275 2.21 3.92 -14.45
N ASP A 276 1.61 3.87 -15.65
CA ASP A 276 2.23 3.33 -16.85
C ASP A 276 2.80 4.43 -17.76
N VAL A 277 2.19 5.62 -17.78
CA VAL A 277 2.54 6.69 -18.72
C VAL A 277 3.94 7.22 -18.44
N GLN A 278 4.29 7.56 -17.20
CA GLN A 278 5.63 8.08 -16.89
C GLN A 278 6.72 7.04 -17.10
N VAL A 279 6.45 5.78 -16.75
CA VAL A 279 7.37 4.66 -16.99
C VAL A 279 7.61 4.47 -18.49
N MET A 280 6.56 4.55 -19.31
CA MET A 280 6.67 4.50 -20.78
C MET A 280 7.47 5.68 -21.32
N ARG A 281 7.28 6.90 -20.81
CA ARG A 281 8.06 8.09 -21.24
C ARG A 281 9.56 7.90 -21.00
N LEU A 282 9.95 7.36 -19.85
CA LEU A 282 11.36 7.06 -19.53
C LEU A 282 11.94 6.03 -20.52
N ASP A 283 11.23 4.93 -20.75
CA ASP A 283 11.61 3.84 -21.67
C ASP A 283 11.80 4.38 -23.11
N MET A 284 10.84 5.15 -23.62
CA MET A 284 10.90 5.78 -24.95
C MET A 284 12.03 6.80 -25.09
N ALA A 285 12.49 7.41 -23.99
CA ALA A 285 13.61 8.33 -23.97
C ALA A 285 14.99 7.63 -23.89
N GLY A 286 15.01 6.30 -23.89
CA GLY A 286 16.25 5.51 -23.83
C GLY A 286 16.87 5.44 -22.43
N ILE A 287 16.09 5.66 -21.37
CA ILE A 287 16.49 5.38 -19.99
C ILE A 287 16.37 3.87 -19.75
N GLU A 288 17.30 3.29 -18.99
CA GLU A 288 17.29 1.85 -18.71
C GLU A 288 16.20 1.56 -17.64
N VAL A 289 15.04 1.06 -18.08
CA VAL A 289 13.87 0.81 -17.21
C VAL A 289 13.59 -0.69 -17.10
N ILE A 290 13.53 -1.21 -15.89
CA ILE A 290 13.11 -2.58 -15.58
C ILE A 290 11.75 -2.54 -14.88
N ARG A 291 10.78 -3.26 -15.46
CA ARG A 291 9.53 -3.61 -14.79
C ARG A 291 9.76 -4.93 -14.06
N TRP A 292 9.91 -4.88 -12.74
CA TRP A 292 10.30 -6.03 -11.92
C TRP A 292 9.24 -7.12 -12.00
N ILE A 293 9.66 -8.36 -12.25
CA ILE A 293 8.79 -9.54 -12.24
C ILE A 293 9.47 -10.67 -11.47
N SER A 294 8.66 -11.54 -10.89
CA SER A 294 9.06 -12.76 -10.18
C SER A 294 9.29 -13.97 -11.09
N GLY A 295 9.23 -13.78 -12.42
CA GLY A 295 9.21 -14.88 -13.39
C GLY A 295 7.82 -15.50 -13.48
N ASP A 296 7.70 -16.78 -13.14
CA ASP A 296 6.45 -17.56 -13.32
C ASP A 296 5.42 -17.37 -12.19
N ILE A 297 5.73 -16.61 -11.13
CA ILE A 297 4.90 -16.47 -9.92
C ILE A 297 4.20 -15.11 -9.89
N SER A 298 3.14 -14.95 -10.69
CA SER A 298 2.53 -13.66 -11.01
C SER A 298 2.00 -12.82 -9.84
N TYR A 299 1.85 -13.37 -8.63
CA TYR A 299 1.34 -12.63 -7.46
C TYR A 299 2.44 -12.06 -6.56
N ILE A 300 3.72 -12.41 -6.79
CA ILE A 300 4.83 -11.82 -6.05
C ILE A 300 5.17 -10.46 -6.66
N GLY A 301 5.30 -9.45 -5.82
CA GLY A 301 5.66 -8.08 -6.20
C GLY A 301 6.94 -7.58 -5.52
N GLN A 302 7.28 -6.33 -5.80
CA GLN A 302 8.44 -5.63 -5.25
C GLN A 302 7.97 -4.30 -4.64
N HIS A 303 8.28 -4.07 -3.37
CA HIS A 303 7.85 -2.89 -2.61
C HIS A 303 9.01 -2.08 -1.99
N ARG A 304 10.27 -2.43 -2.30
CA ARG A 304 11.48 -1.68 -1.87
C ARG A 304 11.54 -0.29 -2.49
N LYS A 305 12.05 0.67 -1.75
CA LYS A 305 12.19 2.06 -2.24
C LYS A 305 13.55 2.60 -1.86
N MET A 306 14.37 2.86 -2.87
CA MET A 306 15.67 3.51 -2.73
C MET A 306 16.01 4.33 -3.98
N MET A 307 16.69 5.43 -3.80
CA MET A 307 17.33 6.20 -4.85
C MET A 307 18.79 6.39 -4.48
N ILE A 308 19.71 6.06 -5.38
CA ILE A 308 21.14 6.22 -5.17
C ILE A 308 21.71 7.08 -6.29
N VAL A 309 22.43 8.13 -5.93
CA VAL A 309 23.06 9.07 -6.86
C VAL A 309 24.58 9.08 -6.67
N ASP A 310 25.28 8.96 -7.79
CA ASP A 310 26.74 9.02 -7.93
C ASP A 310 27.51 8.11 -6.96
N ASP A 311 26.86 7.03 -6.53
CA ASP A 311 27.33 6.04 -5.56
C ASP A 311 27.64 6.59 -4.16
N GLN A 312 27.23 7.83 -3.86
CA GLN A 312 27.54 8.51 -2.60
C GLN A 312 26.30 8.90 -1.79
N HIS A 313 25.15 9.08 -2.46
CA HIS A 313 23.94 9.62 -1.86
C HIS A 313 22.82 8.60 -1.99
N MET A 314 22.34 8.04 -0.88
CA MET A 314 21.19 7.14 -0.87
C MET A 314 20.03 7.78 -0.13
N ILE A 315 18.82 7.69 -0.68
CA ILE A 315 17.56 7.99 0.00
C ILE A 315 16.70 6.74 -0.06
N ALA A 316 16.22 6.24 1.08
CA ALA A 316 15.41 5.03 1.14
C ALA A 316 14.35 5.11 2.26
N GLY A 317 13.24 4.38 2.13
CA GLY A 317 12.15 4.41 3.11
C GLY A 317 10.79 4.07 2.52
N GLY A 318 9.77 4.85 2.88
CA GLY A 318 8.37 4.59 2.51
C GLY A 318 7.88 5.30 1.24
N LEU A 319 8.55 6.36 0.79
CA LEU A 319 7.97 7.28 -0.22
C LEU A 319 8.13 6.78 -1.66
N ASN A 320 7.02 6.79 -2.40
CA ASN A 320 6.98 6.64 -3.87
C ASN A 320 7.04 8.00 -4.59
N PHE A 321 7.14 7.98 -5.92
CA PHE A 321 7.05 9.20 -6.73
C PHE A 321 5.60 9.50 -7.13
N GLY A 322 4.88 10.23 -6.27
CA GLY A 322 3.52 10.70 -6.52
C GLY A 322 3.14 11.92 -5.65
N ASP A 323 2.05 12.60 -6.00
CA ASP A 323 1.65 13.88 -5.43
C ASP A 323 1.30 13.80 -3.95
N VAL A 324 0.64 12.70 -3.55
CA VAL A 324 0.32 12.44 -2.14
C VAL A 324 1.58 12.29 -1.27
N TYR A 325 2.69 11.87 -1.88
CA TYR A 325 3.98 11.73 -1.23
C TYR A 325 4.78 13.01 -1.27
N SER A 326 4.89 13.69 -2.42
CA SER A 326 5.81 14.82 -2.61
C SER A 326 5.32 16.11 -1.98
N HIS A 327 3.99 16.25 -1.87
CA HIS A 327 3.29 17.48 -1.46
C HIS A 327 3.51 18.67 -2.40
N LYS A 328 4.00 18.43 -3.63
CA LYS A 328 4.30 19.47 -4.63
C LYS A 328 3.09 19.90 -5.46
N ASN A 329 2.02 19.10 -5.50
CA ASN A 329 0.82 19.46 -6.24
C ASN A 329 0.17 20.71 -5.60
N PRO A 330 -0.08 21.78 -6.36
CA PRO A 330 -0.73 22.99 -5.85
C PRO A 330 -2.19 22.79 -5.46
N ASP A 331 -2.85 21.74 -5.95
CA ASP A 331 -4.20 21.38 -5.56
C ASP A 331 -4.24 20.90 -4.11
N LEU A 332 -4.87 21.71 -3.25
CA LEU A 332 -4.98 21.44 -1.81
C LEU A 332 -5.97 20.31 -1.48
N SER A 333 -6.75 19.82 -2.46
CA SER A 333 -7.61 18.64 -2.27
C SER A 333 -6.81 17.34 -2.29
N VAL A 334 -5.61 17.33 -2.85
CA VAL A 334 -4.70 16.18 -2.81
C VAL A 334 -4.20 16.00 -1.39
N GLN A 335 -4.46 14.83 -0.81
CA GLN A 335 -3.98 14.52 0.53
C GLN A 335 -2.46 14.57 0.61
N ARG A 336 -1.94 15.04 1.74
CA ARG A 336 -0.51 15.07 2.03
C ARG A 336 -0.17 13.99 3.03
N TRP A 337 0.30 12.85 2.53
CA TRP A 337 0.58 11.69 3.38
C TRP A 337 1.77 11.97 4.30
N ARG A 338 1.66 11.50 5.54
CA ARG A 338 2.76 11.49 6.50
C ARG A 338 3.59 10.24 6.28
N ASP A 339 4.81 10.40 5.77
CA ASP A 339 5.73 9.29 5.47
C ASP A 339 7.18 9.69 5.76
N THR A 340 8.07 8.70 5.93
CA THR A 340 9.46 8.90 6.37
C THR A 340 10.44 8.18 5.43
N ASP A 341 11.46 8.91 4.98
CA ASP A 341 12.67 8.36 4.36
C ASP A 341 13.89 8.62 5.26
N VAL A 342 15.01 7.99 4.93
CA VAL A 342 16.34 8.31 5.44
C VAL A 342 17.26 8.69 4.28
N TYR A 343 18.04 9.75 4.44
CA TYR A 343 19.20 10.08 3.61
C TYR A 343 20.47 9.52 4.26
N VAL A 344 21.30 8.84 3.47
CA VAL A 344 22.59 8.26 3.88
C VAL A 344 23.68 8.70 2.91
N LYS A 345 24.81 9.16 3.44
CA LYS A 345 26.00 9.56 2.68
C LYS A 345 27.19 8.66 2.97
N GLY A 346 27.92 8.25 1.93
CA GLY A 346 29.17 7.49 2.04
C GLY A 346 28.96 5.98 1.89
N ALA A 347 29.70 5.18 2.64
CA ALA A 347 29.74 3.71 2.50
C ALA A 347 28.36 3.02 2.60
N GLY A 348 27.40 3.57 3.34
CA GLY A 348 26.02 3.07 3.35
C GLY A 348 25.30 3.18 2.00
N ALA A 349 25.60 4.21 1.20
CA ALA A 349 25.09 4.35 -0.17
C ALA A 349 25.74 3.34 -1.13
N GLU A 350 27.00 2.97 -0.91
CA GLU A 350 27.68 1.92 -1.67
C GLU A 350 27.03 0.55 -1.46
N GLU A 351 26.65 0.22 -0.22
CA GLU A 351 25.88 -1.00 0.06
C GLU A 351 24.49 -0.95 -0.60
N GLY A 352 23.87 0.23 -0.62
CA GLY A 352 22.65 0.46 -1.39
C GLY A 352 22.85 0.07 -2.85
N ASN A 353 23.97 0.49 -3.45
CA ASN A 353 24.33 0.12 -4.81
C ASN A 353 24.60 -1.37 -5.00
N ARG A 354 25.20 -2.06 -4.02
CA ARG A 354 25.36 -3.53 -4.07
C ARG A 354 24.01 -4.22 -4.11
N LEU A 355 23.07 -3.79 -3.26
CA LEU A 355 21.72 -4.33 -3.24
C LEU A 355 20.96 -4.01 -4.54
N PHE A 356 21.03 -2.77 -5.01
CA PHE A 356 20.44 -2.37 -6.30
C PHE A 356 21.01 -3.20 -7.45
N ALA A 357 22.35 -3.36 -7.53
CA ALA A 357 23.01 -4.13 -8.56
C ALA A 357 22.64 -5.62 -8.52
N LYS A 358 22.47 -6.21 -7.31
CA LYS A 358 21.96 -7.57 -7.15
C LYS A 358 20.58 -7.69 -7.82
N ILE A 359 19.63 -6.84 -7.41
CA ILE A 359 18.24 -6.86 -7.93
C ILE A 359 18.21 -6.60 -9.45
N TRP A 360 18.99 -5.62 -9.92
CA TRP A 360 19.12 -5.30 -11.34
C TRP A 360 19.60 -6.50 -12.16
N ASN A 361 20.72 -7.11 -11.76
CA ASN A 361 21.33 -8.22 -12.48
C ASN A 361 20.48 -9.50 -12.43
N GLU A 362 19.75 -9.73 -11.34
CA GLU A 362 18.75 -10.79 -11.25
C GLU A 362 17.62 -10.56 -12.26
N GLN A 363 17.07 -9.35 -12.33
CA GLN A 363 16.01 -9.02 -13.27
C GLN A 363 16.47 -9.08 -14.73
N LEU A 364 17.71 -8.72 -15.06
CA LEU A 364 18.25 -8.95 -16.41
C LEU A 364 18.31 -10.44 -16.77
N SER A 365 18.51 -11.32 -15.80
CA SER A 365 18.54 -12.77 -16.02
C SER A 365 17.14 -13.33 -16.26
N VAL A 366 16.11 -12.74 -15.64
CA VAL A 366 14.70 -13.05 -15.87
C VAL A 366 14.22 -12.48 -17.21
N HIS A 367 14.52 -11.22 -17.48
CA HIS A 367 14.16 -10.50 -18.71
C HIS A 367 15.18 -10.72 -19.83
N ARG A 368 15.22 -11.92 -20.39
CA ARG A 368 16.21 -12.32 -21.43
C ARG A 368 16.23 -11.45 -22.71
N LYS A 369 15.20 -10.61 -22.91
CA LYS A 369 15.09 -9.71 -24.07
C LYS A 369 15.70 -8.32 -23.81
N LEU A 370 15.86 -7.92 -22.56
CA LEU A 370 16.49 -6.64 -22.22
C LEU A 370 17.98 -6.72 -22.53
N LYS A 371 18.48 -5.72 -23.26
CA LYS A 371 19.89 -5.63 -23.67
C LYS A 371 20.63 -4.56 -22.87
N TYR A 372 20.38 -4.49 -21.57
CA TYR A 372 21.10 -3.58 -20.67
C TYR A 372 22.36 -4.24 -20.13
N ASP A 373 23.35 -3.40 -19.78
CA ASP A 373 24.58 -3.88 -19.17
C ASP A 373 24.32 -4.36 -17.73
N LYS A 374 25.04 -5.41 -17.33
CA LYS A 374 25.12 -5.79 -15.92
C LYS A 374 25.76 -4.66 -15.13
N MET A 375 25.17 -4.33 -13.99
CA MET A 375 25.76 -3.38 -13.07
C MET A 375 26.91 -4.06 -12.32
N LYS A 376 28.11 -3.48 -12.46
CA LYS A 376 29.28 -3.88 -11.68
C LYS A 376 29.37 -2.98 -10.45
N VAL A 377 29.63 -3.57 -9.30
CA VAL A 377 29.92 -2.83 -8.07
C VAL A 377 31.38 -3.05 -7.72
N ALA A 378 32.08 -1.97 -7.36
CA ALA A 378 33.46 -2.07 -6.88
C ALA A 378 33.50 -2.91 -5.60
N ASP A 379 34.56 -3.67 -5.38
CA ASP A 379 34.75 -4.32 -4.08
C ASP A 379 34.72 -3.28 -2.96
N ALA A 380 34.22 -3.65 -1.78
CA ALA A 380 34.21 -2.74 -0.63
C ALA A 380 35.64 -2.28 -0.36
N ASP A 381 35.90 -0.98 -0.48
CA ASP A 381 37.16 -0.42 -0.04
C ASP A 381 37.19 -0.56 1.48
N LYS A 382 38.02 -1.48 1.97
CA LYS A 382 38.17 -1.77 3.39
C LYS A 382 38.65 -0.55 4.19
N ASN A 383 39.16 0.48 3.51
CA ASN A 383 39.66 1.71 4.11
C ASN A 383 38.70 2.90 3.98
N ALA A 384 37.57 2.76 3.26
CA ALA A 384 36.62 3.84 3.03
C ALA A 384 35.55 3.99 4.14
N SER A 385 35.59 3.15 5.18
CA SER A 385 34.75 3.36 6.37
C SER A 385 35.21 4.64 7.07
N SER A 386 34.29 5.58 7.29
CA SER A 386 34.60 6.71 8.17
C SER A 386 34.93 6.19 9.56
N ASN A 387 35.93 6.79 10.23
CA ASN A 387 36.22 6.48 11.63
C ASN A 387 35.19 7.09 12.60
N ALA A 388 34.26 7.90 12.09
CA ALA A 388 33.21 8.60 12.82
C ALA A 388 31.91 8.62 12.00
N GLY A 389 30.76 8.64 12.66
CA GLY A 389 29.44 8.62 12.02
C GLY A 389 28.62 7.37 12.36
N PRO A 390 27.37 7.32 11.91
CA PRO A 390 26.43 6.24 12.24
C PRO A 390 26.87 4.90 11.63
N GLU A 391 26.50 3.79 12.27
CA GLU A 391 26.57 2.46 11.66
C GLU A 391 25.25 2.13 10.97
N ILE A 392 25.32 1.67 9.73
CA ILE A 392 24.16 1.32 8.90
C ILE A 392 24.23 -0.17 8.53
N ALA A 393 23.08 -0.83 8.53
CA ALA A 393 22.90 -2.13 7.90
C ALA A 393 21.68 -2.08 6.96
N LEU A 394 21.85 -2.62 5.75
CA LEU A 394 20.74 -2.80 4.81
C LEU A 394 20.19 -4.20 4.94
N ILE A 395 18.91 -4.28 5.30
CA ILE A 395 18.19 -5.53 5.43
C ILE A 395 17.31 -5.69 4.21
N ASN A 396 17.55 -6.76 3.45
CA ASN A 396 16.76 -7.09 2.28
C ASN A 396 15.92 -8.34 2.56
N SER A 397 14.61 -8.25 2.33
CA SER A 397 13.72 -9.40 2.31
C SER A 397 13.31 -9.69 0.87
N ASN A 398 13.61 -10.88 0.37
CA ASN A 398 13.15 -11.35 -0.93
C ASN A 398 12.26 -12.58 -0.72
N PRO A 399 10.94 -12.52 -0.99
CA PRO A 399 10.03 -13.63 -0.77
C PRO A 399 10.38 -14.86 -1.62
N MET A 400 11.12 -14.66 -2.73
CA MET A 400 11.60 -15.77 -3.57
C MET A 400 12.81 -16.50 -2.98
N GLU A 401 13.57 -15.86 -2.08
CA GLU A 401 14.77 -16.44 -1.44
C GLU A 401 14.47 -16.96 -0.03
N SER A 402 13.50 -16.36 0.67
CA SER A 402 13.22 -16.72 2.06
C SER A 402 12.32 -17.97 2.20
N LYS A 403 12.83 -18.97 2.93
CA LYS A 403 12.06 -20.16 3.34
C LYS A 403 11.50 -20.05 4.77
N ASN A 404 11.92 -19.04 5.52
CA ASN A 404 11.75 -18.96 6.97
C ASN A 404 11.07 -17.66 7.46
N GLY A 405 10.43 -16.92 6.55
CA GLY A 405 9.76 -15.65 6.85
C GLY A 405 10.60 -14.44 6.47
N SER A 406 10.02 -13.26 6.55
CA SER A 406 10.69 -12.02 6.14
C SER A 406 11.93 -11.74 7.00
N THR A 407 13.05 -11.43 6.36
CA THR A 407 14.29 -11.02 7.05
C THR A 407 14.08 -9.70 7.80
N VAL A 408 13.28 -8.78 7.24
CA VAL A 408 12.91 -7.52 7.89
C VAL A 408 12.07 -7.80 9.14
N MET A 409 11.10 -8.71 9.06
CA MET A 409 10.29 -9.07 10.23
C MET A 409 11.15 -9.72 11.32
N LEU A 410 12.01 -10.68 10.96
CA LEU A 410 12.93 -11.30 11.91
C LEU A 410 13.80 -10.25 12.61
N THR A 411 14.27 -9.24 11.88
CA THR A 411 15.02 -8.12 12.44
C THR A 411 14.20 -7.33 13.46
N ILE A 412 12.96 -6.99 13.15
CA ILE A 412 12.06 -6.27 14.06
C ILE A 412 11.82 -7.09 15.34
N LEU A 413 11.55 -8.40 15.22
CA LEU A 413 11.33 -9.28 16.37
C LEU A 413 12.57 -9.36 17.27
N LYS A 414 13.77 -9.48 16.67
CA LYS A 414 15.04 -9.47 17.41
C LYS A 414 15.26 -8.13 18.12
N ALA A 415 15.01 -7.01 17.45
CA ALA A 415 15.13 -5.69 18.06
C ALA A 415 14.18 -5.51 19.26
N ILE A 416 12.91 -5.94 19.13
CA ILE A 416 11.93 -5.92 20.23
C ILE A 416 12.38 -6.84 21.39
N ARG A 417 12.96 -8.00 21.09
CA ARG A 417 13.48 -8.94 22.10
C ARG A 417 14.61 -8.31 22.91
N GLU A 418 15.49 -7.52 22.29
CA GLU A 418 16.62 -6.87 22.94
C GLU A 418 16.28 -5.58 23.70
N ALA A 419 15.13 -4.96 23.40
CA ALA A 419 14.71 -3.70 23.99
C ALA A 419 14.69 -3.73 25.52
N LYS A 420 15.17 -2.64 26.13
CA LYS A 420 15.34 -2.48 27.58
C LYS A 420 14.49 -1.37 28.19
N GLN A 421 14.16 -0.32 27.43
CA GLN A 421 13.54 0.90 27.94
C GLN A 421 12.31 1.29 27.15
N ILE A 422 12.45 1.47 25.83
CA ILE A 422 11.38 2.01 24.98
C ILE A 422 11.39 1.40 23.59
N ILE A 423 10.21 1.17 23.03
CA ILE A 423 10.00 0.81 21.63
C ILE A 423 8.92 1.74 21.07
N ASP A 424 9.27 2.48 20.02
CA ASP A 424 8.32 3.26 19.23
C ASP A 424 8.11 2.60 17.87
N ILE A 425 6.87 2.31 17.53
CA ILE A 425 6.49 1.72 16.24
C ILE A 425 5.53 2.68 15.53
N GLU A 426 5.93 3.20 14.38
CA GLU A 426 5.03 3.93 13.49
C GLU A 426 4.87 3.10 12.22
N ASN A 427 3.65 2.66 11.91
CA ASN A 427 3.41 1.87 10.71
C ASN A 427 2.02 2.14 10.14
N ALA A 428 1.97 2.39 8.83
CA ALA A 428 0.73 2.60 8.09
C ALA A 428 -0.28 1.45 8.25
N TYR A 429 0.24 0.21 8.26
CA TYR A 429 -0.55 -1.00 8.26
C TYR A 429 0.04 -1.99 9.27
N ILE A 430 -0.43 -1.92 10.53
CA ILE A 430 -0.01 -2.85 11.59
C ILE A 430 -1.10 -3.87 11.89
N ILE A 431 -0.81 -5.14 11.61
CA ILE A 431 -1.66 -6.28 11.92
C ILE A 431 -0.92 -7.18 12.90
N LEU A 432 -1.51 -7.36 14.07
CA LEU A 432 -0.92 -8.16 15.12
C LEU A 432 -0.95 -9.64 14.75
N PHE A 433 0.22 -10.26 14.75
CA PHE A 433 0.40 -11.66 14.45
C PHE A 433 1.15 -12.36 15.59
N PRO A 434 1.12 -13.71 15.68
CA PRO A 434 1.56 -14.40 16.88
C PRO A 434 2.98 -14.08 17.34
N GLY A 435 3.93 -13.94 16.40
CA GLY A 435 5.32 -13.62 16.71
C GLY A 435 5.47 -12.22 17.26
N LEU A 436 4.94 -11.21 16.57
CA LEU A 436 4.95 -9.83 17.07
C LEU A 436 4.20 -9.70 18.40
N LYS A 437 3.09 -10.42 18.57
CA LYS A 437 2.33 -10.48 19.82
C LYS A 437 3.18 -11.02 20.96
N GLN A 438 3.86 -12.14 20.74
CA GLN A 438 4.76 -12.73 21.72
C GLN A 438 5.87 -11.76 22.12
N GLU A 439 6.53 -11.13 21.15
CA GLU A 439 7.65 -10.23 21.42
C GLU A 439 7.22 -8.95 22.15
N ILE A 440 6.13 -8.31 21.71
CA ILE A 440 5.60 -7.12 22.37
C ILE A 440 5.11 -7.43 23.78
N GLN A 441 4.38 -8.54 23.98
CA GLN A 441 3.93 -8.95 25.31
C GLN A 441 5.11 -9.25 26.24
N ALA A 442 6.17 -9.87 25.71
CA ALA A 442 7.38 -10.13 26.47
C ALA A 442 8.11 -8.82 26.84
N ALA A 443 8.20 -7.85 25.93
CA ALA A 443 8.79 -6.54 26.20
C ALA A 443 8.02 -5.78 27.28
N ILE A 444 6.69 -5.74 27.19
CA ILE A 444 5.84 -5.09 28.20
C ILE A 444 6.00 -5.77 29.57
N THR A 445 6.03 -7.11 29.60
CA THR A 445 6.27 -7.88 30.85
C THR A 445 7.63 -7.54 31.48
N ARG A 446 8.65 -7.23 30.68
CA ARG A 446 9.97 -6.78 31.16
C ARG A 446 9.98 -5.32 31.66
N GLY A 447 8.88 -4.58 31.50
CA GLY A 447 8.79 -3.16 31.86
C GLY A 447 9.21 -2.19 30.75
N VAL A 448 9.40 -2.67 29.52
CA VAL A 448 9.70 -1.82 28.36
C VAL A 448 8.44 -1.03 27.98
N GLN A 449 8.57 0.28 27.78
CA GLN A 449 7.48 1.11 27.26
C GLN A 449 7.30 0.85 25.76
N VAL A 450 6.15 0.32 25.36
CA VAL A 450 5.81 0.14 23.94
C VAL A 450 4.80 1.20 23.52
N ARG A 451 5.15 2.01 22.51
CA ARG A 451 4.26 3.01 21.88
C ARG A 451 4.05 2.68 20.40
N ILE A 452 2.81 2.75 19.94
CA ILE A 452 2.43 2.37 18.58
C ILE A 452 1.59 3.49 17.96
N PHE A 453 1.93 3.92 16.75
CA PHE A 453 1.16 4.86 15.95
C PHE A 453 0.77 4.24 14.60
N THR A 454 -0.51 4.27 14.27
CA THR A 454 -1.07 3.66 13.05
C THR A 454 -2.26 4.47 12.50
N ASN A 455 -2.77 4.09 11.34
CA ASN A 455 -3.99 4.67 10.78
C ASN A 455 -5.24 4.40 11.62
N SER A 456 -6.17 5.37 11.60
CA SER A 456 -7.57 5.17 11.99
C SER A 456 -8.40 4.68 10.79
N SER A 457 -9.70 4.46 11.00
CA SER A 457 -10.64 4.23 9.89
C SER A 457 -10.79 5.45 8.96
N GLU A 458 -10.53 6.66 9.46
CA GLU A 458 -10.61 7.90 8.68
C GLU A 458 -9.35 8.12 7.84
N SER A 459 -8.18 7.82 8.40
CA SER A 459 -6.91 8.17 7.78
C SER A 459 -6.36 7.10 6.82
N VAL A 460 -6.85 5.86 6.89
CA VAL A 460 -6.34 4.79 6.00
C VAL A 460 -6.75 5.05 4.54
N ASP A 461 -5.79 4.93 3.63
CA ASP A 461 -5.99 5.07 2.18
C ASP A 461 -6.67 3.85 1.56
N GLU A 462 -6.52 2.68 2.19
CA GLU A 462 -7.24 1.45 1.84
C GLU A 462 -8.25 1.05 2.93
N PRO A 463 -9.55 1.42 2.83
CA PRO A 463 -10.53 1.16 3.87
C PRO A 463 -10.74 -0.30 4.23
N VAL A 464 -10.49 -1.22 3.29
CA VAL A 464 -10.57 -2.67 3.53
C VAL A 464 -9.58 -3.14 4.62
N VAL A 465 -8.47 -2.42 4.80
CA VAL A 465 -7.42 -2.74 5.80
C VAL A 465 -7.76 -2.15 7.18
N SER A 466 -8.69 -1.20 7.28
CA SER A 466 -9.02 -0.50 8.54
C SER A 466 -9.41 -1.47 9.65
N ILE A 467 -10.28 -2.45 9.36
CA ILE A 467 -10.80 -3.39 10.35
C ILE A 467 -9.67 -4.26 10.96
N PRO A 468 -8.81 -4.92 10.15
CA PRO A 468 -7.66 -5.63 10.68
C PRO A 468 -6.72 -4.79 11.55
N ILE A 469 -6.46 -3.53 11.15
CA ILE A 469 -5.65 -2.60 11.94
C ILE A 469 -6.30 -2.33 13.30
N LEU A 470 -7.56 -1.89 13.31
CA LEU A 470 -8.22 -1.45 14.55
C LEU A 470 -8.48 -2.60 15.54
N ARG A 471 -8.67 -3.83 15.04
CA ARG A 471 -8.65 -5.03 15.90
C ARG A 471 -7.28 -5.23 16.56
N SER A 472 -6.21 -5.09 15.78
CA SER A 472 -4.84 -5.18 16.29
C SER A 472 -4.55 -4.08 17.32
N VAL A 473 -5.04 -2.86 17.09
CA VAL A 473 -4.98 -1.74 18.05
C VAL A 473 -5.62 -2.13 19.38
N SER A 474 -6.83 -2.71 19.36
CA SER A 474 -7.50 -3.17 20.58
C SER A 474 -6.67 -4.21 21.34
N GLU A 475 -6.04 -5.15 20.62
CA GLU A 475 -5.16 -6.15 21.24
C GLU A 475 -3.89 -5.52 21.82
N PHE A 476 -3.26 -4.57 21.12
CA PHE A 476 -2.09 -3.85 21.64
C PHE A 476 -2.39 -3.10 22.93
N VAL A 477 -3.52 -2.38 22.97
CA VAL A 477 -3.98 -1.69 24.19
C VAL A 477 -4.20 -2.69 25.32
N ALA A 478 -4.86 -3.83 25.05
CA ALA A 478 -5.10 -4.87 26.04
C ALA A 478 -3.81 -5.50 26.61
N MET A 479 -2.72 -5.54 25.82
CA MET A 479 -1.40 -6.00 26.28
C MET A 479 -0.67 -4.98 27.16
N GLY A 480 -1.09 -3.70 27.16
CA GLY A 480 -0.47 -2.61 27.91
C GLY A 480 0.38 -1.64 27.06
N ALA A 481 0.33 -1.73 25.73
CA ALA A 481 0.98 -0.75 24.86
C ALA A 481 0.21 0.59 24.85
N LYS A 482 0.93 1.71 24.69
CA LYS A 482 0.31 3.01 24.40
C LYS A 482 0.07 3.11 22.90
N VAL A 483 -1.20 3.14 22.47
CA VAL A 483 -1.54 3.11 21.04
C VAL A 483 -2.21 4.40 20.64
N TYR A 484 -1.79 4.93 19.49
CA TYR A 484 -2.28 6.15 18.89
C TYR A 484 -2.80 5.84 17.49
N VAL A 485 -3.92 6.45 17.12
CA VAL A 485 -4.47 6.38 15.75
C VAL A 485 -4.52 7.76 15.11
N LYS A 486 -4.10 7.84 13.84
CA LYS A 486 -3.98 9.10 13.09
C LYS A 486 -5.34 9.74 12.81
N LYS A 487 -5.41 11.07 12.92
CA LYS A 487 -6.53 11.92 12.48
C LYS A 487 -6.20 12.60 11.15
N GLY A 488 -7.19 12.84 10.28
CA GLY A 488 -7.00 13.52 9.01
C GLY A 488 -6.18 12.71 7.99
N ALA A 489 -5.25 13.37 7.29
CA ALA A 489 -4.51 12.77 6.18
C ALA A 489 -3.77 11.46 6.54
N THR A 490 -3.63 10.58 5.54
CA THR A 490 -3.05 9.25 5.69
C THR A 490 -1.67 9.22 6.33
N LEU A 491 -1.49 8.28 7.25
CA LEU A 491 -0.19 7.86 7.74
C LEU A 491 0.34 6.75 6.82
N HIS A 492 1.41 7.00 6.09
CA HIS A 492 2.06 6.02 5.24
C HIS A 492 3.50 5.67 5.69
N SER A 493 3.96 6.23 6.80
CA SER A 493 5.27 5.96 7.40
C SER A 493 5.42 4.52 7.91
N LYS A 494 6.66 3.99 7.87
CA LYS A 494 7.05 2.70 8.48
C LYS A 494 8.42 2.84 9.16
N PHE A 495 8.45 2.93 10.48
CA PHE A 495 9.69 2.85 11.25
C PHE A 495 9.50 2.17 12.61
N VAL A 496 10.62 1.69 13.16
CA VAL A 496 10.73 1.22 14.55
C VAL A 496 11.95 1.86 15.19
N VAL A 497 11.80 2.40 16.40
CA VAL A 497 12.92 2.92 17.22
C VAL A 497 12.98 2.09 18.49
N VAL A 498 14.17 1.59 18.83
CA VAL A 498 14.40 0.77 20.02
C VAL A 498 15.48 1.43 20.87
N ASP A 499 15.12 1.65 22.13
CA ASP A 499 15.97 2.29 23.14
C ASP A 499 16.61 3.58 22.59
N SER A 500 17.82 3.91 23.02
CA SER A 500 18.45 5.19 22.68
C SER A 500 19.34 5.13 21.44
N ASP A 501 19.44 4.00 20.73
CA ASP A 501 20.51 3.80 19.75
C ASP A 501 20.09 3.14 18.43
N LEU A 502 18.99 2.38 18.36
CA LEU A 502 18.60 1.65 17.15
C LEU A 502 17.35 2.24 16.49
N SER A 503 17.44 2.54 15.19
CA SER A 503 16.29 2.93 14.36
C SER A 503 16.23 2.08 13.10
N LEU A 504 15.02 1.67 12.70
CA LEU A 504 14.73 0.96 11.46
C LEU A 504 13.79 1.84 10.62
N ILE A 505 14.24 2.34 9.47
CA ILE A 505 13.39 3.01 8.47
C ILE A 505 13.19 2.07 7.29
N MET A 506 11.94 1.85 6.87
CA MET A 506 11.60 0.67 6.07
C MET A 506 10.52 0.93 5.03
N SER A 507 10.47 0.07 4.01
CA SER A 507 9.34 -0.03 3.10
C SER A 507 8.26 -0.98 3.62
N TYR A 508 8.60 -1.77 4.63
CA TYR A 508 7.86 -2.93 5.13
C TYR A 508 6.58 -2.55 5.90
N ASN A 509 5.42 -2.98 5.44
CA ASN A 509 4.20 -2.89 6.25
C ASN A 509 4.13 -4.06 7.22
N LEU A 510 3.68 -3.85 8.46
CA LEU A 510 3.52 -4.92 9.45
C LEU A 510 2.23 -5.73 9.18
N HIS A 511 2.09 -6.23 7.96
CA HIS A 511 0.92 -6.96 7.46
C HIS A 511 1.33 -8.19 6.62
N PRO A 512 0.38 -9.09 6.28
CA PRO A 512 0.70 -10.38 5.65
C PRO A 512 1.34 -10.29 4.27
N ARG A 513 1.08 -9.23 3.49
CA ARG A 513 1.58 -9.11 2.12
C ARG A 513 3.09 -8.86 2.09
N SER A 514 3.58 -7.86 2.83
CA SER A 514 5.02 -7.64 3.05
C SER A 514 5.74 -8.88 3.61
N GLU A 515 5.06 -9.69 4.44
CA GLU A 515 5.65 -10.91 5.01
C GLU A 515 5.83 -12.03 3.98
N ARG A 516 4.91 -12.16 3.02
CA ARG A 516 4.78 -13.37 2.18
C ARG A 516 5.20 -13.16 0.73
N VAL A 517 4.82 -12.02 0.14
CA VAL A 517 4.76 -11.90 -1.34
C VAL A 517 5.37 -10.61 -1.88
N GLU A 518 5.91 -9.73 -1.03
CA GLU A 518 6.60 -8.52 -1.50
C GLU A 518 8.08 -8.53 -1.16
N GLY A 519 8.88 -8.14 -2.14
CA GLY A 519 10.25 -7.73 -1.90
C GLY A 519 10.28 -6.47 -1.06
N GLU A 520 10.97 -6.50 0.08
CA GLU A 520 10.96 -5.42 1.06
C GLU A 520 12.36 -5.10 1.57
N MET A 521 12.54 -3.92 2.15
CA MET A 521 13.80 -3.53 2.77
C MET A 521 13.64 -2.70 4.04
N ALA A 522 14.70 -2.70 4.84
CA ALA A 522 14.89 -1.77 5.95
C ALA A 522 16.32 -1.24 5.95
N VAL A 523 16.47 0.02 6.36
CA VAL A 523 17.75 0.63 6.74
C VAL A 523 17.79 0.66 8.26
N ALA A 524 18.67 -0.16 8.84
CA ALA A 524 18.95 -0.11 10.27
C ALA A 524 20.07 0.88 10.53
N ILE A 525 19.86 1.76 11.51
CA ILE A 525 20.78 2.82 11.91
C ILE A 525 21.08 2.66 13.39
N ARG A 526 22.37 2.54 13.74
CA ARG A 526 22.88 2.61 15.10
C ARG A 526 23.56 3.96 15.32
N ASP A 527 22.85 4.86 15.99
CA ASP A 527 23.33 6.19 16.37
C ASP A 527 22.40 6.86 17.38
N VAL A 528 22.98 7.38 18.46
CA VAL A 528 22.21 7.96 19.58
C VAL A 528 21.50 9.26 19.18
N ALA A 529 22.15 10.10 18.37
CA ALA A 529 21.55 11.36 17.94
C ALA A 529 20.39 11.10 16.96
N PHE A 530 20.56 10.14 16.05
CA PHE A 530 19.52 9.71 15.11
C PHE A 530 18.32 9.12 15.84
N ALA A 531 18.52 8.16 16.75
CA ALA A 531 17.44 7.56 17.52
C ALA A 531 16.70 8.58 18.39
N SER A 532 17.44 9.49 19.05
CA SER A 532 16.83 10.62 19.78
C SER A 532 15.97 11.50 18.88
N ASN A 533 16.41 11.77 17.65
CA ASN A 533 15.62 12.54 16.70
C ASN A 533 14.37 11.77 16.24
N MET A 534 14.48 10.46 16.02
CA MET A 534 13.33 9.62 15.65
C MET A 534 12.26 9.54 16.77
N HIS A 535 12.67 9.48 18.04
CA HIS A 535 11.72 9.61 19.15
C HIS A 535 11.00 10.96 19.15
N LYS A 536 11.69 12.06 18.83
CA LYS A 536 11.06 13.39 18.70
C LYS A 536 10.09 13.43 17.52
N VAL A 537 10.42 12.77 16.40
CA VAL A 537 9.50 12.63 15.26
C VAL A 537 8.22 11.90 15.71
N PHE A 538 8.36 10.77 16.40
CA PHE A 538 7.21 10.05 16.95
C PHE A 538 6.38 10.93 17.90
N ASP A 539 7.03 11.63 18.84
CA ASP A 539 6.35 12.53 19.78
C ASP A 539 5.57 13.65 19.07
N GLN A 540 6.11 14.17 17.97
CA GLN A 540 5.45 15.18 17.14
C GLN A 540 4.27 14.65 16.32
N ASP A 541 4.26 13.35 16.03
CA ASP A 541 3.22 12.69 15.24
C ASP A 541 2.04 12.22 16.11
N VAL A 542 2.27 11.97 17.40
CA VAL A 542 1.23 11.55 18.37
C VAL A 542 0.63 12.68 19.20
N THR A 543 0.83 13.94 18.81
CA THR A 543 0.21 15.09 19.46
C THR A 543 -1.32 15.05 19.35
N ALA A 544 -2.03 15.62 20.32
CA ALA A 544 -3.49 15.51 20.43
C ALA A 544 -4.26 16.08 19.22
N ASP A 545 -3.68 17.03 18.49
CA ASP A 545 -4.23 17.59 17.24
C ASP A 545 -4.10 16.61 16.05
N LYS A 546 -3.09 15.74 16.06
CA LYS A 546 -2.80 14.80 14.95
C LYS A 546 -3.24 13.38 15.20
N ALA A 547 -3.38 12.99 16.46
CA ALA A 547 -3.67 11.62 16.86
C ALA A 547 -4.71 11.54 17.98
N LEU A 548 -5.34 10.37 18.08
CA LEU A 548 -6.14 9.95 19.23
C LEU A 548 -5.38 8.86 19.97
N GLU A 549 -5.08 9.07 21.25
CA GLU A 549 -4.62 7.97 22.11
C GLU A 549 -5.80 7.06 22.45
N VAL A 550 -5.64 5.77 22.17
CA VAL A 550 -6.67 4.75 22.38
C VAL A 550 -6.46 4.13 23.76
N LYS A 551 -7.45 4.28 24.64
CA LYS A 551 -7.45 3.72 26.00
C LYS A 551 -8.26 2.44 26.08
N SER A 552 -9.21 2.25 25.16
CA SER A 552 -10.08 1.09 25.10
C SER A 552 -10.62 0.87 23.69
N ALA A 553 -11.17 -0.32 23.43
CA ALA A 553 -11.85 -0.61 22.17
C ALA A 553 -13.03 0.35 21.88
N ALA A 554 -13.63 0.96 22.91
CA ALA A 554 -14.72 1.93 22.74
C ALA A 554 -14.26 3.22 22.06
N ASP A 555 -12.98 3.62 22.24
CA ASP A 555 -12.44 4.86 21.66
C ASP A 555 -12.28 4.77 20.14
N LEU A 556 -12.16 3.55 19.61
CA LEU A 556 -11.92 3.31 18.19
C LEU A 556 -13.16 3.55 17.33
N LYS A 557 -14.33 3.82 17.96
CA LYS A 557 -15.64 3.90 17.30
C LYS A 557 -15.85 2.78 16.29
N MET A 558 -15.24 1.60 16.56
CA MET A 558 -15.33 0.49 15.65
C MET A 558 -16.80 0.07 15.62
N PRO A 559 -17.43 0.01 14.43
CA PRO A 559 -18.67 -0.73 14.34
C PRO A 559 -18.33 -2.16 14.78
N ASN A 560 -18.94 -2.61 15.89
CA ASN A 560 -18.92 -4.03 16.29
C ASN A 560 -19.72 -4.79 15.23
N SER A 561 -19.08 -5.01 14.09
CA SER A 561 -19.68 -5.60 12.91
C SER A 561 -19.12 -7.00 12.72
N PRO A 562 -19.95 -8.03 12.74
CA PRO A 562 -19.63 -9.40 12.39
C PRO A 562 -19.07 -9.59 10.98
N VAL A 563 -19.25 -8.60 10.10
CA VAL A 563 -18.57 -8.49 8.79
C VAL A 563 -17.04 -8.41 8.96
N SER A 564 -16.56 -7.98 10.12
CA SER A 564 -15.11 -7.93 10.40
C SER A 564 -14.42 -9.30 10.35
N VAL A 565 -15.12 -10.41 10.60
CA VAL A 565 -14.55 -11.76 10.49
C VAL A 565 -14.41 -12.20 9.03
N PRO A 566 -15.44 -12.10 8.16
CA PRO A 566 -15.30 -12.26 6.73
C PRO A 566 -14.33 -11.28 6.07
N THR A 567 -14.30 -10.00 6.45
CA THR A 567 -13.35 -9.01 5.91
C THR A 567 -11.92 -9.38 6.26
N LEU A 568 -11.63 -9.83 7.48
CA LEU A 568 -10.33 -10.40 7.83
C LEU A 568 -10.00 -11.60 6.95
N ARG A 569 -10.92 -12.56 6.81
CA ARG A 569 -10.70 -13.78 6.01
C ARG A 569 -10.45 -13.46 4.53
N LEU A 570 -11.24 -12.57 3.94
CA LEU A 570 -11.04 -12.05 2.59
C LEU A 570 -9.73 -11.28 2.47
N PHE A 571 -9.39 -10.46 3.45
CA PHE A 571 -8.13 -9.71 3.48
C PHE A 571 -6.90 -10.63 3.46
N PHE A 572 -6.89 -11.69 4.27
CA PHE A 572 -5.83 -12.70 4.27
C PHE A 572 -5.76 -13.57 3.01
N ASP A 573 -6.85 -13.62 2.22
CA ASP A 573 -6.95 -14.41 0.99
C ASP A 573 -6.91 -13.55 -0.30
N MET A 574 -6.96 -12.22 -0.18
CA MET A 574 -6.73 -11.27 -1.27
C MET A 574 -5.27 -10.82 -1.33
N LEU A 575 -4.56 -10.90 -0.21
CA LEU A 575 -3.10 -10.79 -0.09
C LEU A 575 -2.43 -12.17 -0.12
#